data_AF-A0A369CC68-F1
#
_entry.id   AF-A0A369CC68-F1
#
_cell.length_a   1.000
_cell.length_b   1.000
_cell.length_c   1.000
_cell.angle_alpha   90.00
_cell.angle_beta   90.00
_cell.angle_gamma   90.00
#
_symmetry.space_group_name_H-M   'P 1'
#
loop_
_entity.id
_entity.type
_entity.pdbx_description
1 polymer ?
#
loop_
_entity_poly.entity_id
_entity_poly.type
_entity_poly.pdbx_seq_one_letter_code
_entity_poly.pdbx_strand_id
1 'polypeptide(L)'
;MKPTKCEGLDRTDVQKFVADIFEGDIHAKRVLSLANATTGVLAAGSLAVSAIGQGLAHVCGLDPKHTVKQVDRLLGNAKIEDRTEKNGKGVGDNW
;
A
#
# COMPACT_ATOMS: atom_id res chain seq x y z
N MET A 1 14.83 -5.67 23.08
CA MET A 1 14.23 -4.78 22.07
C MET A 1 12.81 -4.46 22.55
N LYS A 2 12.48 -3.20 22.88
CA LYS A 2 11.08 -2.84 23.16
C LYS A 2 10.38 -2.66 21.81
N PRO A 3 9.19 -3.25 21.59
CA PRO A 3 8.47 -3.02 20.34
C PRO A 3 8.09 -1.54 20.26
N THR A 4 8.71 -0.83 19.33
CA THR A 4 8.31 0.53 18.96
C THR A 4 6.93 0.47 18.35
N LYS A 5 5.99 1.26 18.88
CA LYS A 5 4.64 1.41 18.34
C LYS A 5 4.77 1.88 16.89
N CYS A 6 4.33 1.08 15.93
CA CYS A 6 4.18 1.53 14.55
C CYS A 6 2.91 2.41 14.52
N GLU A 7 3.03 3.66 14.07
CA GLU A 7 1.92 4.58 13.81
C GLU A 7 1.13 4.10 12.57
N GLY A 8 0.62 2.87 12.61
CA GLY A 8 -0.07 2.21 11.51
C GLY A 8 -1.17 1.29 12.03
N LEU A 9 -2.09 0.89 11.15
CA LEU A 9 -3.19 -0.03 11.45
C LEU A 9 -2.65 -1.29 12.13
N ASP A 10 -3.01 -1.52 13.40
CA ASP A 10 -2.69 -2.77 14.09
C ASP A 10 -3.71 -3.85 13.73
N ARG A 11 -3.30 -5.12 13.85
CA ARG A 11 -4.19 -6.27 13.68
C ARG A 11 -5.43 -6.15 14.58
N THR A 12 -5.26 -5.62 15.79
CA THR A 12 -6.37 -5.42 16.74
C THR A 12 -7.39 -4.41 16.21
N ASP A 13 -6.94 -3.37 15.50
CA ASP A 13 -7.81 -2.36 14.91
C ASP A 13 -8.63 -2.97 13.77
N VAL A 14 -7.98 -3.77 12.91
CA VAL A 14 -8.66 -4.52 11.84
C VAL A 14 -9.68 -5.51 12.42
N GLN A 15 -9.34 -6.19 13.51
CA GLN A 15 -10.27 -7.13 14.15
C GLN A 15 -11.50 -6.44 14.72
N LYS A 16 -11.33 -5.30 15.40
CA LYS A 16 -12.45 -4.49 15.91
C LYS A 16 -13.33 -4.02 14.76
N PHE A 17 -12.73 -3.46 13.71
CA PHE A 17 -13.47 -3.01 12.54
C PHE A 17 -14.29 -4.12 11.88
N VAL A 18 -13.69 -5.32 11.71
CA VAL A 18 -14.44 -6.47 11.17
C VAL A 18 -15.54 -6.92 12.13
N ALA A 19 -15.30 -6.91 13.44
CA ALA A 19 -16.34 -7.23 14.42
C ALA A 19 -17.52 -6.24 14.34
N ASP A 20 -17.23 -4.96 14.21
CA ASP A 20 -18.22 -3.88 14.11
C ASP A 20 -19.07 -4.00 12.84
N ILE A 21 -18.48 -4.38 11.68
CA ILE A 21 -19.21 -4.62 10.43
C ILE A 21 -20.29 -5.70 10.57
N PHE A 22 -20.00 -6.74 11.35
CA PHE A 22 -20.87 -7.89 11.49
C PHE A 22 -21.71 -7.88 12.76
N GLU A 23 -21.55 -6.89 13.65
CA GLU A 23 -22.35 -6.70 14.88
C GLU A 23 -22.60 -7.96 15.75
N GLY A 24 -21.73 -8.98 15.63
CA GLY A 24 -21.89 -10.28 16.31
C GLY A 24 -22.66 -11.37 15.54
N ASP A 25 -23.13 -11.10 14.33
CA ASP A 25 -23.86 -12.05 13.47
C ASP A 25 -23.04 -13.27 13.04
N ILE A 26 -21.70 -13.16 13.11
CA ILE A 26 -20.80 -14.26 12.76
C ILE A 26 -19.95 -14.70 13.96
N HIS A 27 -19.61 -15.98 13.96
CA HIS A 27 -18.77 -16.59 15.00
C HIS A 27 -17.42 -15.86 15.13
N ALA A 28 -16.98 -15.63 16.38
CA ALA A 28 -15.72 -14.93 16.68
C ALA A 28 -14.49 -15.50 15.97
N LYS A 29 -14.45 -16.82 15.74
CA LYS A 29 -13.37 -17.46 14.96
C LYS A 29 -13.34 -16.99 13.49
N ARG A 30 -14.50 -16.73 12.88
CA ARG A 30 -14.60 -16.20 11.52
C ARG A 30 -14.17 -14.74 11.45
N VAL A 31 -14.58 -13.92 12.42
CA VAL A 31 -14.09 -12.53 12.58
C VAL A 31 -12.56 -12.52 12.66
N LEU A 32 -11.97 -13.39 13.48
CA LEU A 32 -10.52 -13.49 13.61
C LEU A 32 -9.84 -13.92 12.29
N SER A 33 -10.38 -14.92 11.59
CA SER A 33 -9.83 -15.34 10.29
C SER A 33 -9.88 -14.21 9.25
N LEU A 34 -11.00 -13.48 9.19
CA LEU A 34 -11.15 -12.32 8.30
C LEU A 34 -10.18 -11.21 8.67
N ALA A 35 -10.07 -10.87 9.96
CA ALA A 35 -9.14 -9.85 10.42
C ALA A 35 -7.68 -10.19 10.08
N ASN A 36 -7.28 -11.44 10.27
CA ASN A 36 -5.94 -11.91 9.91
C ASN A 36 -5.69 -11.84 8.39
N ALA A 37 -6.66 -12.26 7.58
CA ALA A 37 -6.57 -12.21 6.14
C ALA A 37 -6.45 -10.76 5.63
N THR A 38 -7.32 -9.86 6.11
CA THR A 38 -7.29 -8.44 5.77
C THR A 38 -5.97 -7.79 6.18
N THR A 39 -5.49 -8.06 7.40
CA THR A 39 -4.18 -7.56 7.86
C THR A 39 -3.06 -8.04 6.94
N GLY A 40 -3.09 -9.31 6.54
CA GLY A 40 -2.12 -9.88 5.60
C GLY A 40 -2.15 -9.20 4.22
N VAL A 41 -3.34 -8.94 3.68
CA VAL A 41 -3.51 -8.23 2.40
C VAL A 41 -2.93 -6.82 2.46
N LEU A 42 -3.24 -6.06 3.52
CA LEU A 42 -2.73 -4.70 3.69
C LEU A 42 -1.20 -4.68 3.80
N ALA A 43 -0.62 -5.58 4.60
CA ALA A 43 0.82 -5.70 4.74
C ALA A 43 1.51 -6.13 3.43
N ALA A 44 0.92 -7.09 2.71
CA ALA A 44 1.43 -7.57 1.44
C ALA A 44 1.44 -6.47 0.36
N GLY A 45 0.41 -5.62 0.32
CA GLY A 45 0.37 -4.46 -0.57
C GLY A 45 1.55 -3.51 -0.33
N SER A 46 1.76 -3.09 0.91
CA SER A 46 2.88 -2.20 1.29
C SER A 46 4.26 -2.81 0.99
N LEU A 47 4.41 -4.11 1.22
CA LEU A 47 5.64 -4.85 0.90
C LEU A 47 5.87 -4.93 -0.61
N ALA A 48 4.83 -5.17 -1.40
CA ALA A 48 4.93 -5.23 -2.86
C ALA A 48 5.40 -3.90 -3.45
N VAL A 49 4.84 -2.77 -3.00
CA VAL A 49 5.27 -1.43 -3.43
C VAL A 49 6.75 -1.21 -3.12
N SER A 50 7.18 -1.57 -1.91
CA SER A 50 8.58 -1.47 -1.49
C SER A 50 9.48 -2.35 -2.35
N ALA A 51 9.09 -3.61 -2.59
CA ALA A 51 9.88 -4.57 -3.36
C ALA A 51 10.06 -4.13 -4.83
N ILE A 52 9.01 -3.58 -5.46
CA ILE A 52 9.09 -3.05 -6.83
C ILE A 52 10.07 -1.87 -6.88
N GLY A 53 9.97 -0.92 -5.93
CA GLY A 53 10.90 0.21 -5.87
C GLY A 53 12.35 -0.21 -5.64
N GLN A 54 12.59 -1.20 -4.78
CA GLN A 54 13.91 -1.78 -4.57
C GLN A 54 14.45 -2.44 -5.85
N GLY A 55 13.61 -3.21 -6.56
CA GLY A 55 13.98 -3.81 -7.85
C GLY A 55 14.36 -2.75 -8.89
N LEU A 56 13.59 -1.66 -8.99
CA LEU A 56 13.88 -0.55 -9.90
C LEU A 56 15.21 0.13 -9.57
N ALA A 57 15.47 0.39 -8.28
CA ALA A 57 16.75 0.95 -7.84
C ALA A 57 17.93 0.04 -8.21
N HIS A 58 17.77 -1.27 -8.02
CA HIS A 58 18.81 -2.25 -8.34
C HIS A 58 19.15 -2.27 -9.84
N VAL A 59 18.16 -2.31 -10.73
CA VAL A 59 18.41 -2.41 -12.18
C VAL A 59 18.88 -1.10 -12.81
N CYS A 60 18.50 0.05 -12.24
CA CYS A 60 18.84 1.37 -12.79
C CYS A 60 19.99 2.07 -12.04
N GLY A 61 20.51 1.51 -10.95
CA GLY A 61 21.57 2.13 -10.13
C GLY A 61 21.09 3.40 -9.40
N LEU A 62 19.82 3.46 -9.01
CA LEU A 62 19.20 4.61 -8.35
C LEU A 62 19.11 4.42 -6.83
N ASP A 63 18.81 5.49 -6.10
CA ASP A 63 18.55 5.40 -4.65
C ASP A 63 17.17 4.74 -4.38
N PRO A 64 17.11 3.66 -3.58
CA PRO A 64 15.86 2.98 -3.25
C PRO A 64 14.79 3.85 -2.60
N LYS A 65 15.17 4.88 -1.83
CA LYS A 65 14.21 5.82 -1.23
C LYS A 65 13.42 6.57 -2.29
N HIS A 66 14.08 6.98 -3.37
CA HIS A 66 13.47 7.74 -4.45
C HIS A 66 12.58 6.86 -5.33
N THR A 67 13.05 5.65 -5.66
CA THR A 67 12.28 4.70 -6.49
C THR A 67 11.07 4.13 -5.75
N VAL A 68 11.16 3.79 -4.46
CA VAL A 68 10.00 3.36 -3.66
C VAL A 68 8.94 4.46 -3.59
N LYS A 69 9.37 5.71 -3.36
CA LYS A 69 8.46 6.87 -3.35
C LYS A 69 7.82 7.11 -4.72
N GLN A 70 8.53 6.83 -5.80
CA GLN A 70 7.99 6.93 -7.15
C GLN A 70 6.89 5.90 -7.39
N VAL A 71 7.13 4.63 -7.02
CA VAL A 71 6.12 3.56 -7.17
C VAL A 71 4.89 3.85 -6.32
N ASP A 72 5.06 4.28 -5.08
CA ASP A 72 3.96 4.68 -4.19
C ASP A 72 3.10 5.80 -4.81
N ARG A 73 3.74 6.85 -5.33
CA ARG A 73 3.03 7.95 -6.02
C ARG A 73 2.35 7.52 -7.31
N LEU A 74 2.89 6.55 -8.03
CA LEU A 74 2.26 5.99 -9.23
C LEU A 74 0.91 5.36 -8.86
N LEU A 75 0.87 4.61 -7.76
CA LEU A 75 -0.36 3.93 -7.31
C LEU A 75 -1.34 4.86 -6.59
N GLY A 76 -0.85 5.94 -5.96
CA GLY A 76 -1.67 6.92 -5.23
C GLY A 76 -2.22 8.07 -6.08
N ASN A 77 -1.78 8.24 -7.33
CA ASN A 77 -2.20 9.37 -8.16
C ASN A 77 -3.47 9.06 -8.98
N ALA A 78 -4.58 9.73 -8.65
CA ALA A 78 -5.80 9.74 -9.46
C ALA A 78 -5.65 10.44 -10.84
N LYS A 79 -4.47 11.02 -11.13
CA LYS A 79 -4.17 11.78 -12.35
C LYS A 79 -3.40 10.98 -13.41
N ILE A 80 -3.35 9.65 -13.31
CA ILE A 80 -2.99 8.83 -14.48
C ILE A 80 -4.20 8.86 -15.42
N GLU A 81 -4.50 10.05 -15.96
CA GLU A 81 -5.35 10.21 -17.11
C GLU A 81 -4.56 9.67 -18.31
N ASP A 82 -5.24 8.90 -19.16
CA ASP A 82 -4.67 8.50 -20.44
C ASP A 82 -4.25 9.76 -21.22
N ARG A 83 -2.95 9.87 -21.51
CA ARG A 83 -2.39 11.03 -22.24
C ARG A 83 -2.95 11.11 -23.67
N THR A 84 -3.61 10.08 -24.17
CA THR A 84 -4.11 10.03 -25.55
C THR A 84 -5.16 11.10 -25.87
N GLU A 85 -5.79 11.77 -24.89
CA GLU A 85 -6.75 12.87 -25.17
C GLU A 85 -6.16 14.29 -25.10
N LYS A 86 -4.93 14.50 -24.61
CA LYS A 86 -4.37 15.86 -24.44
C LYS A 86 -3.17 16.09 -25.34
N ASN A 87 -3.43 16.01 -26.63
CA ASN A 87 -2.49 16.40 -27.66
C ASN A 87 -2.28 17.94 -27.59
N GLY A 88 -1.03 18.36 -27.35
CA GLY A 88 -0.59 19.73 -27.61
C GLY A 88 -0.11 20.54 -26.41
N LYS A 89 0.98 20.13 -25.77
CA LYS A 89 2.17 20.97 -25.48
C LYS A 89 3.11 20.24 -24.52
N GLY A 90 4.32 19.98 -25.02
CA GLY A 90 5.39 19.33 -24.27
C GLY A 90 5.83 20.16 -23.07
N VAL A 91 6.14 19.46 -21.98
CA VAL A 91 6.94 19.99 -20.86
C VAL A 91 7.79 18.82 -20.36
N GLY A 92 9.08 19.09 -20.24
CA GLY A 92 10.15 18.12 -20.13
C GLY A 92 10.17 17.32 -18.84
N ASP A 93 10.83 16.17 -18.97
CA ASP A 93 11.01 15.17 -17.95
C ASP A 93 11.95 15.69 -16.87
N ASN A 94 11.43 15.84 -15.65
CA ASN A 94 12.25 15.98 -14.46
C ASN A 94 11.83 14.86 -13.50
N TRP A 95 12.69 13.84 -13.46
CA TRP A 95 12.58 12.68 -12.57
C TRP A 95 12.90 13.06 -11.13
#